data_AF-A0A7I8XJU2-F1
#
_entry.id   AF-A0A7I8XJU2-F1
#
_cell.length_a   1.000
_cell.length_b   1.000
_cell.length_c   1.000
_cell.angle_alpha   90.00
_cell.angle_beta   90.00
_cell.angle_gamma   90.00
#
_symmetry.space_group_name_H-M   'P 1'
#
loop_
_entity.id
_entity.type
_entity.pdbx_description
1 polymer ?
#
loop_
_entity_poly.entity_id
_entity_poly.type
_entity_poly.pdbx_seq_one_letter_code
_entity_poly.pdbx_strand_id
1 'polypeptide(L)'
;MFHENLRKCVLLLNFIICFSPILHPLTMLVTDAEPLLHKNYNEAILLYGMQTINHICLLFLHSKFFILIAERILAYKKREVYENIRNNYVAMIFGVTFVISVGELLGKLYVFMVLEGEDSIDLRVSKALTISDSPVYFLIAFFVCYNCCFIGYLAFRKLQTTALDQRHHSRSLSERFELRQTEVVTHIMLPLNMVYIVALIACSLSIVTCVRVVFWPVNETWKRIYKISTLYSYAVIGGYSLATTVYTLRKMKMMFKIVPIKVDVDKSVEKYFSQLQNEWATGKDTVLK
;
A
#
# COMPACT_ATOMS: atom_id res chain seq x y z
N MET A 1 19.07 10.67 -1.48
CA MET A 1 17.86 11.25 -0.87
C MET A 1 16.66 10.81 -1.71
N PHE A 2 15.52 10.47 -1.12
CA PHE A 2 14.31 10.08 -1.88
C PHE A 2 13.34 11.27 -1.98
N HIS A 3 12.64 11.38 -3.10
CA HIS A 3 11.62 12.40 -3.32
C HIS A 3 10.53 12.40 -2.22
N GLU A 4 10.11 13.59 -1.80
CA GLU A 4 9.18 13.79 -0.69
C GLU A 4 7.82 13.09 -0.91
N ASN A 5 7.31 13.13 -2.15
CA ASN A 5 6.05 12.49 -2.55
C ASN A 5 6.01 10.99 -2.22
N LEU A 6 7.09 10.27 -2.50
CA LEU A 6 7.18 8.84 -2.20
C LEU A 6 7.08 8.57 -0.71
N ARG A 7 7.82 9.35 0.07
CA ARG A 7 7.85 9.23 1.52
C ARG A 7 6.46 9.44 2.10
N LYS A 8 5.76 10.50 1.66
CA LYS A 8 4.39 10.78 2.07
C LYS A 8 3.44 9.65 1.67
N CYS A 9 3.55 9.17 0.44
CA CYS A 9 2.75 8.05 -0.05
C CYS A 9 2.93 6.78 0.81
N VAL A 10 4.17 6.40 1.08
CA VAL A 10 4.48 5.19 1.87
C VAL A 10 4.06 5.33 3.33
N LEU A 11 4.29 6.49 3.95
CA LEU A 11 3.90 6.73 5.34
C LEU A 11 2.38 6.74 5.50
N LEU A 12 1.66 7.47 4.64
CA LEU A 12 0.20 7.54 4.69
C LEU A 12 -0.44 6.18 4.44
N LEU A 13 0.10 5.41 3.49
CA LEU A 13 -0.40 4.07 3.18
C LEU A 13 -0.22 3.11 4.36
N ASN A 14 0.97 3.10 4.99
CA ASN A 14 1.21 2.26 6.16
C ASN A 14 0.38 2.71 7.37
N PHE A 15 0.16 4.02 7.54
CA PHE A 15 -0.70 4.56 8.59
C PHE A 15 -2.16 4.12 8.43
N ILE A 16 -2.70 4.15 7.21
CA ILE A 16 -4.08 3.69 6.98
C ILE A 16 -4.17 2.16 7.20
N ILE A 17 -3.21 1.40 6.68
CA ILE A 17 -3.26 -0.07 6.72
C ILE A 17 -3.05 -0.61 8.15
N CYS A 18 -2.31 0.08 9.02
CA CYS A 18 -2.05 -0.42 10.37
C CYS A 18 -3.29 -0.45 11.27
N PHE A 19 -4.36 0.26 10.91
CA PHE A 19 -5.63 0.16 11.63
C PHE A 19 -6.34 -1.18 11.42
N SER A 20 -6.18 -1.83 10.26
CA SER A 20 -6.86 -3.09 9.97
C SER A 20 -6.61 -4.21 11.01
N PRO A 21 -5.35 -4.55 11.36
CA PRO A 21 -5.08 -5.57 12.38
C PRO A 21 -5.47 -5.15 13.80
N ILE A 22 -5.74 -3.87 14.07
CA ILE A 22 -6.17 -3.38 15.38
C ILE A 22 -7.69 -3.42 15.49
N LEU A 23 -8.40 -2.94 14.47
CA LEU A 23 -9.86 -2.81 14.48
C LEU A 23 -10.57 -4.15 14.41
N HIS A 24 -10.06 -5.11 13.65
CA HIS A 24 -10.72 -6.41 13.50
C HIS A 24 -10.85 -7.17 14.84
N PRO A 25 -9.79 -7.32 15.68
CA PRO A 25 -9.94 -7.87 17.03
C PRO A 25 -10.88 -7.06 17.93
N LEU A 26 -10.88 -5.72 17.83
CA LEU A 26 -11.75 -4.86 18.65
C LEU A 26 -13.23 -5.10 18.32
N THR A 27 -13.58 -5.33 17.04
CA THR A 27 -14.97 -5.68 16.66
C THR A 27 -15.44 -7.01 17.25
N MET A 28 -14.52 -7.91 17.62
CA MET A 28 -14.85 -9.21 18.23
C MET A 28 -14.99 -9.13 19.76
N LEU A 29 -14.55 -8.02 20.38
CA LEU A 29 -14.67 -7.77 21.82
C LEU A 29 -15.99 -7.07 22.19
N VAL A 30 -16.74 -6.59 21.20
CA VAL A 30 -18.07 -6.01 21.41
C VAL A 30 -19.04 -7.12 21.79
N THR A 31 -19.78 -6.89 22.87
CA THR A 31 -20.62 -7.91 23.52
C THR A 31 -21.99 -8.07 22.88
N ASP A 32 -22.53 -6.99 22.29
CA ASP A 32 -23.81 -7.03 21.60
C ASP A 32 -23.61 -7.22 20.08
N ALA A 33 -24.04 -8.38 19.58
CA ALA A 33 -23.99 -8.69 18.15
C ALA A 33 -25.18 -8.09 17.36
N GLU A 34 -26.23 -7.63 18.05
CA GLU A 34 -27.45 -7.06 17.45
C GLU A 34 -27.87 -5.74 18.15
N PRO A 35 -26.98 -4.73 18.20
CA PRO A 35 -27.18 -3.53 18.99
C PRO A 35 -28.34 -2.65 18.51
N LEU A 36 -28.73 -2.68 17.22
CA LEU A 36 -29.90 -1.94 16.74
C LEU A 36 -31.20 -2.59 17.22
N LEU A 37 -31.25 -3.92 17.21
CA LEU A 37 -32.40 -4.68 17.69
C LEU A 37 -32.61 -4.46 19.20
N HIS A 38 -31.53 -4.38 19.97
CA HIS A 38 -31.55 -4.04 21.40
C HIS A 38 -31.67 -2.53 21.69
N LYS A 39 -31.79 -1.67 20.67
CA LYS A 39 -31.87 -0.20 20.78
C LYS A 39 -30.66 0.44 21.48
N ASN A 40 -29.52 -0.24 21.49
CA ASN A 40 -28.26 0.26 22.03
C ASN A 40 -27.48 1.02 20.95
N TYR A 41 -27.93 2.24 20.64
CA TYR A 41 -27.37 3.04 19.55
C TYR A 41 -25.90 3.43 19.74
N ASN A 42 -25.43 3.55 20.98
CA ASN A 42 -24.02 3.87 21.25
C ASN A 42 -23.10 2.72 20.83
N GLU A 43 -23.47 1.49 21.17
CA GLU A 43 -22.73 0.29 20.77
C GLU A 43 -22.84 0.05 19.26
N ALA A 44 -24.00 0.33 18.65
CA ALA A 44 -24.18 0.27 17.21
C ALA A 44 -23.25 1.25 16.45
N ILE A 45 -23.17 2.52 16.89
CA ILE A 45 -22.28 3.52 16.28
C ILE A 45 -20.82 3.08 16.38
N LEU A 46 -20.42 2.56 17.54
CA LEU A 46 -19.05 2.11 17.78
C LEU A 46 -18.70 0.87 16.93
N LEU A 47 -19.55 -0.15 16.94
CA LEU A 47 -19.33 -1.40 16.20
C LEU A 47 -19.28 -1.14 14.69
N TYR A 48 -20.31 -0.49 14.14
CA TYR A 48 -20.40 -0.23 12.70
C TYR A 48 -19.38 0.80 12.24
N GLY A 49 -19.01 1.76 13.09
CA GLY A 49 -17.90 2.68 12.83
C GLY A 49 -16.58 1.94 12.69
N MET A 50 -16.26 1.03 13.61
CA MET A 50 -15.05 0.20 13.53
C MET A 50 -15.06 -0.72 12.31
N GLN A 51 -16.18 -1.36 11.99
CA GLN A 51 -16.34 -2.19 10.79
C GLN A 51 -16.11 -1.39 9.51
N THR A 52 -16.72 -0.20 9.41
CA THR A 52 -16.56 0.70 8.26
C THR A 52 -15.11 1.11 8.05
N ILE A 53 -14.42 1.54 9.12
CA ILE A 53 -13.02 1.95 9.03
C ILE A 53 -12.15 0.74 8.63
N ASN A 54 -12.38 -0.44 9.24
CA ASN A 54 -11.65 -1.65 8.89
C ASN A 54 -11.84 -2.03 7.41
N HIS A 55 -13.07 -1.94 6.89
CA HIS A 55 -13.38 -2.21 5.47
C HIS A 55 -12.59 -1.28 4.55
N ILE A 56 -12.59 0.03 4.83
CA ILE A 56 -11.81 1.02 4.06
C ILE A 56 -10.31 0.68 4.14
N CYS A 57 -9.79 0.37 5.32
CA CYS A 57 -8.38 0.00 5.49
C CYS A 57 -7.99 -1.23 4.66
N LEU A 58 -8.86 -2.24 4.58
CA LEU A 58 -8.65 -3.43 3.75
C LEU A 58 -8.65 -3.11 2.25
N LEU A 59 -9.54 -2.21 1.78
CA LEU A 59 -9.52 -1.75 0.39
C LEU A 59 -8.22 -0.98 0.06
N PHE A 60 -7.72 -0.16 0.98
CA PHE A 60 -6.41 0.49 0.85
C PHE A 60 -5.26 -0.53 0.85
N LEU A 61 -5.38 -1.62 1.60
CA LEU A 61 -4.41 -2.71 1.56
C LEU A 61 -4.46 -3.43 0.20
N HIS A 62 -5.64 -3.76 -0.33
CA HIS A 62 -5.78 -4.43 -1.63
C HIS A 62 -5.27 -3.56 -2.79
N SER A 63 -5.46 -2.24 -2.69
CA SER A 63 -5.01 -1.27 -3.70
C SER A 63 -3.59 -0.73 -3.47
N LYS A 64 -2.90 -1.13 -2.38
CA LYS A 64 -1.57 -0.61 -1.99
C LYS A 64 -0.56 -0.60 -3.12
N PHE A 65 -0.43 -1.72 -3.83
CA PHE A 65 0.56 -1.82 -4.91
C PHE A 65 0.15 -1.01 -6.14
N PHE A 66 -1.16 -0.81 -6.38
CA PHE A 66 -1.65 0.09 -7.42
C PHE A 66 -1.37 1.56 -7.11
N ILE A 67 -1.56 1.98 -5.86
CA ILE A 67 -1.25 3.36 -5.42
C ILE A 67 0.25 3.63 -5.62
N LEU A 68 1.10 2.71 -5.15
CA LEU A 68 2.55 2.85 -5.24
C LEU A 68 3.03 2.82 -6.70
N ILE A 69 2.44 1.99 -7.56
CA ILE A 69 2.85 1.94 -8.96
C ILE A 69 2.33 3.13 -9.76
N ALA A 70 1.13 3.64 -9.46
CA ALA A 70 0.62 4.85 -10.08
C ALA A 70 1.54 6.04 -9.78
N GLU A 71 1.98 6.19 -8.53
CA GLU A 71 2.95 7.21 -8.13
C GLU A 71 4.28 7.04 -8.89
N ARG A 72 4.79 5.81 -9.00
CA ARG A 72 6.04 5.53 -9.72
C ARG A 72 5.93 5.75 -11.23
N ILE A 73 4.83 5.37 -11.87
CA ILE A 73 4.60 5.59 -13.31
C ILE A 73 4.49 7.08 -13.61
N LEU A 74 3.82 7.85 -12.75
CA LEU A 74 3.72 9.30 -12.91
C LEU A 74 5.07 9.99 -12.76
N ALA A 75 5.87 9.60 -11.76
CA ALA A 75 7.23 10.08 -11.59
C ALA A 75 8.08 9.78 -12.82
N TYR A 76 8.00 8.54 -13.33
CA TYR A 76 8.74 8.12 -14.53
C TYR A 76 8.30 8.86 -15.81
N LYS A 77 7.00 9.09 -16.01
CA LYS A 77 6.48 9.83 -17.18
C LYS A 77 6.84 11.31 -17.14
N LYS A 78 6.86 11.92 -15.96
CA LYS A 78 7.16 13.35 -15.77
C LYS A 78 8.59 13.60 -15.28
N ARG A 79 9.52 12.68 -15.53
CA ARG A 79 10.89 12.65 -14.96
C ARG A 79 11.71 13.92 -15.18
N GLU A 80 11.41 14.71 -16.21
CA GLU A 80 12.10 15.98 -16.48
C GLU A 80 11.66 17.13 -15.55
N VAL A 81 10.42 17.09 -15.05
CA VAL A 81 9.78 18.19 -14.31
C VAL A 81 9.34 17.76 -12.90
N TYR A 82 9.35 16.47 -12.58
CA TYR A 82 8.77 15.89 -11.36
C TYR A 82 9.32 16.52 -10.07
N GLU A 83 10.61 16.82 -10.04
CA GLU A 83 11.30 17.47 -8.90
C GLU A 83 10.69 18.83 -8.55
N ASN A 84 10.18 19.56 -9.54
CA ASN A 84 9.59 20.89 -9.36
C ASN A 84 8.08 20.86 -9.08
N ILE A 85 7.43 19.69 -9.17
CA ILE A 85 5.97 19.62 -8.99
C ILE A 85 5.63 19.49 -7.51
N ARG A 86 5.07 20.57 -6.98
CA ARG A 86 4.64 20.70 -5.58
C ARG A 86 3.51 19.71 -5.25
N ASN A 87 3.83 18.69 -4.43
CA ASN A 87 3.04 17.83 -3.52
C ASN A 87 1.56 17.40 -3.79
N ASN A 88 0.83 17.92 -4.78
CA ASN A 88 -0.60 17.65 -4.95
C ASN A 88 -0.92 16.24 -5.49
N TYR A 89 0.03 15.55 -6.14
CA TYR A 89 -0.25 14.25 -6.74
C TYR A 89 -0.52 13.15 -5.72
N VAL A 90 0.18 13.16 -4.58
CA VAL A 90 -0.06 12.16 -3.54
C VAL A 90 -1.48 12.32 -2.99
N ALA A 91 -1.89 13.56 -2.68
CA ALA A 91 -3.25 13.85 -2.25
C ALA A 91 -4.29 13.44 -3.31
N MET A 92 -4.01 13.66 -4.59
CA MET A 92 -4.90 13.27 -5.68
C MET A 92 -5.05 11.73 -5.80
N ILE A 93 -3.95 10.97 -5.77
CA ILE A 93 -4.01 9.49 -5.85
C ILE A 93 -4.78 8.92 -4.65
N PHE A 94 -4.52 9.42 -3.44
CA PHE A 94 -5.23 9.00 -2.24
C PHE A 94 -6.70 9.42 -2.27
N GLY A 95 -7.00 10.63 -2.75
CA GLY A 95 -8.37 11.13 -2.91
C GLY A 95 -9.18 10.28 -3.88
N VAL A 96 -8.63 9.94 -5.05
CA VAL A 96 -9.28 9.04 -6.01
C VAL A 96 -9.50 7.65 -5.40
N THR A 97 -8.49 7.10 -4.72
CA THR A 97 -8.62 5.81 -4.04
C THR A 97 -9.71 5.85 -2.96
N PHE A 98 -9.76 6.93 -2.18
CA PHE A 98 -10.78 7.11 -1.14
C PHE A 98 -12.18 7.19 -1.73
N VAL A 99 -12.38 7.95 -2.82
CA VAL A 99 -13.67 8.03 -3.53
C VAL A 99 -14.08 6.66 -4.07
N ILE A 100 -13.16 5.88 -4.62
CA ILE A 100 -13.44 4.51 -5.08
C ILE A 100 -13.85 3.62 -3.91
N SER A 101 -13.13 3.69 -2.78
CA SER A 101 -13.46 2.90 -1.58
C SER A 101 -14.82 3.26 -0.99
N VAL A 102 -15.16 4.54 -0.93
CA VAL A 102 -16.49 5.00 -0.46
C VAL A 102 -17.58 4.61 -1.45
N GLY A 103 -17.34 4.76 -2.76
CA GLY A 103 -18.30 4.36 -3.79
C GLY A 103 -18.59 2.86 -3.77
N GLU A 104 -17.57 2.03 -3.55
CA GLU A 104 -17.72 0.60 -3.37
C GLU A 104 -18.57 0.27 -2.13
N LEU A 105 -18.26 0.89 -0.98
CA LEU A 105 -19.00 0.70 0.25
C LEU A 105 -20.48 1.12 0.11
N LEU A 106 -20.75 2.26 -0.54
CA LEU A 106 -22.11 2.73 -0.83
C LEU A 106 -22.85 1.78 -1.77
N GLY A 107 -22.19 1.26 -2.80
CA GLY A 107 -22.75 0.26 -3.69
C GLY A 107 -23.12 -1.02 -2.94
N LYS A 108 -22.25 -1.45 -2.03
CA LYS A 108 -22.49 -2.63 -1.19
C LYS A 108 -23.64 -2.40 -0.20
N LEU A 109 -23.68 -1.25 0.47
CA LEU A 109 -24.81 -0.84 1.32
C LEU A 109 -26.11 -0.84 0.55
N TYR A 110 -26.13 -0.31 -0.67
CA TYR A 110 -27.31 -0.33 -1.53
C TYR A 110 -27.79 -1.76 -1.83
N VAL A 111 -26.88 -2.66 -2.23
CA VAL A 111 -27.23 -4.06 -2.53
C VAL A 111 -27.84 -4.77 -1.31
N PHE A 112 -27.15 -4.75 -0.16
CA PHE A 112 -27.61 -5.48 1.02
C PHE A 112 -28.81 -4.82 1.72
N MET A 113 -28.95 -3.49 1.68
CA MET A 113 -30.05 -2.77 2.34
C MET A 113 -31.28 -2.55 1.47
N VAL A 114 -31.18 -2.62 0.14
CA VAL A 114 -32.32 -2.40 -0.76
C VAL A 114 -32.75 -3.67 -1.48
N LEU A 115 -31.80 -4.52 -1.90
CA LEU A 115 -32.10 -5.67 -2.77
C LEU A 115 -32.28 -6.99 -1.99
N GLU A 116 -31.55 -7.18 -0.89
CA GLU A 116 -31.59 -8.41 -0.09
C GLU A 116 -32.46 -8.19 1.17
N GLY A 117 -33.70 -8.69 1.17
CA GLY A 117 -34.73 -8.34 2.16
C GLY A 117 -35.03 -9.36 3.26
N GLU A 118 -34.33 -10.50 3.29
CA GLU A 118 -34.72 -11.65 4.14
C GLU A 118 -34.10 -11.64 5.54
N ASP A 119 -33.06 -10.84 5.78
CA ASP A 119 -32.27 -10.83 7.03
C ASP A 119 -32.67 -9.71 8.01
N SER A 120 -32.31 -9.88 9.30
CA SER A 120 -32.42 -8.83 10.31
C SER A 120 -31.57 -7.59 9.95
N ILE A 121 -31.98 -6.42 10.43
CA ILE A 121 -31.32 -5.13 10.09
C ILE A 121 -29.83 -5.17 10.50
N ASP A 122 -29.52 -5.65 11.71
CA ASP A 122 -28.13 -5.77 12.20
C ASP A 122 -27.28 -6.68 11.31
N LEU A 123 -27.84 -7.81 10.86
CA LEU A 123 -27.13 -8.76 9.98
C LEU A 123 -26.87 -8.16 8.60
N ARG A 124 -27.84 -7.42 8.04
CA ARG A 124 -27.69 -6.73 6.75
C ARG A 124 -26.63 -5.63 6.82
N VAL A 125 -26.65 -4.84 7.89
CA VAL A 125 -25.65 -3.78 8.11
C VAL A 125 -24.27 -4.40 8.30
N SER A 126 -24.12 -5.45 9.11
CA SER A 126 -22.82 -6.13 9.28
C SER A 126 -22.30 -6.73 7.96
N LYS A 127 -23.16 -7.42 7.19
CA LYS A 127 -22.82 -7.94 5.85
C LYS A 127 -22.37 -6.85 4.89
N ALA A 128 -23.03 -5.69 4.92
CA ALA A 128 -22.65 -4.55 4.09
C ALA A 128 -21.32 -3.95 4.52
N LEU A 129 -21.09 -3.78 5.81
CA LEU A 129 -19.93 -3.07 6.36
C LEU A 129 -18.68 -3.93 6.53
N THR A 130 -18.77 -5.26 6.42
CA THR A 130 -17.61 -6.15 6.54
C THR A 130 -17.37 -6.98 5.28
N ILE A 131 -16.10 -7.19 4.91
CA ILE A 131 -15.74 -8.01 3.75
C ILE A 131 -16.06 -9.49 3.97
N SER A 132 -15.92 -9.98 5.22
CA SER A 132 -15.96 -11.41 5.55
C SER A 132 -17.36 -11.98 5.81
N ASP A 133 -18.35 -11.17 6.19
CA ASP A 133 -19.66 -11.71 6.60
C ASP A 133 -20.51 -12.18 5.41
N SER A 134 -20.23 -11.69 4.20
CA SER A 134 -20.81 -12.20 2.96
C SER A 134 -19.77 -13.08 2.23
N PRO A 135 -19.95 -14.42 2.19
CA PRO A 135 -19.03 -15.33 1.50
C PRO A 135 -18.87 -15.01 0.01
N VAL A 136 -19.96 -14.64 -0.67
CA VAL A 136 -19.93 -14.27 -2.09
C VAL A 136 -19.06 -13.03 -2.30
N TYR A 137 -19.27 -11.99 -1.48
CA TYR A 137 -18.46 -10.79 -1.55
C TYR A 137 -17.00 -11.04 -1.17
N PHE A 138 -16.75 -11.90 -0.17
CA PHE A 138 -15.42 -12.32 0.22
C PHE A 138 -14.66 -12.96 -0.96
N LEU A 139 -15.29 -13.85 -1.74
CA LEU A 139 -14.69 -14.42 -2.95
C LEU A 139 -14.35 -13.36 -3.99
N ILE A 140 -15.27 -12.43 -4.26
CA ILE A 140 -15.06 -11.34 -5.22
C ILE A 140 -13.88 -10.47 -4.77
N ALA A 141 -13.87 -10.05 -3.50
CA ALA A 141 -12.79 -9.24 -2.94
C ALA A 141 -11.44 -9.96 -3.00
N PHE A 142 -11.43 -11.27 -2.75
CA PHE A 142 -10.22 -12.09 -2.84
C PHE A 142 -9.70 -12.21 -4.27
N PHE A 143 -10.59 -12.42 -5.24
CA PHE A 143 -10.24 -12.44 -6.66
C PHE A 143 -9.68 -11.10 -7.12
N VAL A 144 -10.33 -9.99 -6.76
CA VAL A 144 -9.82 -8.63 -7.04
C VAL A 144 -8.44 -8.45 -6.43
N CYS A 145 -8.23 -8.87 -5.18
CA CYS A 145 -6.95 -8.75 -4.50
C CYS A 145 -5.81 -9.52 -5.21
N TYR A 146 -6.07 -10.75 -5.66
CA TYR A 146 -5.12 -11.53 -6.47
C TYR A 146 -4.73 -10.81 -7.75
N ASN A 147 -5.72 -10.28 -8.48
CA ASN A 147 -5.49 -9.53 -9.71
C ASN A 147 -4.68 -8.25 -9.44
N CYS A 148 -5.01 -7.50 -8.39
CA CYS A 148 -4.27 -6.31 -7.98
C CYS A 148 -2.79 -6.63 -7.72
N CYS A 149 -2.53 -7.72 -7.00
CA CYS A 149 -1.20 -8.14 -6.63
C CYS A 149 -0.38 -8.59 -7.84
N PHE A 150 -0.97 -9.40 -8.73
CA PHE A 150 -0.31 -9.91 -9.93
C PHE A 150 -0.01 -8.81 -10.95
N ILE A 151 -0.98 -7.93 -11.23
CA ILE A 151 -0.79 -6.77 -12.10
C ILE A 151 0.29 -5.85 -11.52
N GLY A 152 0.25 -5.59 -10.20
CA GLY A 152 1.27 -4.82 -9.51
C GLY A 152 2.68 -5.42 -9.68
N TYR A 153 2.82 -6.74 -9.58
CA TYR A 153 4.10 -7.42 -9.76
C TYR A 153 4.66 -7.24 -11.18
N LEU A 154 3.83 -7.53 -12.19
CA LEU A 154 4.22 -7.39 -13.60
C LEU A 154 4.62 -5.96 -13.94
N ALA A 155 3.83 -4.99 -13.48
CA ALA A 155 4.10 -3.60 -13.77
C ALA A 155 5.35 -3.09 -13.03
N PHE A 156 5.63 -3.52 -11.79
CA PHE A 156 6.88 -3.18 -11.11
C PHE A 156 8.10 -3.80 -11.81
N ARG A 157 7.99 -5.04 -12.29
CA ARG A 157 9.05 -5.68 -13.10
C ARG A 157 9.31 -4.95 -14.40
N LYS A 158 8.25 -4.57 -15.12
CA LYS A 158 8.35 -3.78 -16.34
C LYS A 158 8.99 -2.42 -16.08
N LEU A 159 8.61 -1.75 -15.00
CA LEU A 159 9.18 -0.45 -14.63
C LEU A 159 10.67 -0.57 -14.27
N GLN A 160 11.06 -1.62 -13.53
CA GLN A 160 12.45 -1.88 -13.16
C GLN A 160 13.33 -2.09 -14.40
N THR A 161 12.91 -2.96 -15.31
CA THR A 161 13.65 -3.26 -16.55
C THR A 161 13.76 -2.04 -17.46
N THR A 162 12.66 -1.32 -17.65
CA THR A 162 12.66 -0.09 -18.47
C THR A 162 13.55 1.01 -17.87
N ALA A 163 13.54 1.18 -16.55
CA ALA A 163 14.33 2.20 -15.88
C ALA A 163 15.84 1.91 -15.95
N LEU A 164 16.24 0.63 -15.86
CA LEU A 164 17.63 0.20 -16.01
C LEU A 164 18.16 0.48 -17.42
N ASP A 165 17.39 0.12 -18.44
CA ASP A 165 17.79 0.30 -19.85
C ASP A 165 17.95 1.79 -20.22
N GLN A 166 17.01 2.62 -19.78
CA GLN A 166 17.04 4.06 -20.07
C GLN A 166 18.05 4.85 -19.24
N ARG A 167 18.53 4.31 -18.11
CA ARG A 167 19.54 4.97 -17.28
C ARG A 167 20.84 5.22 -18.03
N HIS A 168 21.18 4.36 -19.00
CA HIS A 168 22.36 4.52 -19.83
C HIS A 168 22.20 5.60 -20.91
N HIS A 169 20.97 6.02 -21.19
CA HIS A 169 20.61 6.97 -22.25
C HIS A 169 20.10 8.33 -21.70
N SER A 170 20.19 8.56 -20.39
CA SER A 170 19.69 9.78 -19.75
C SER A 170 20.42 11.02 -20.23
N ARG A 171 19.69 12.09 -20.57
CA ARG A 171 20.23 13.34 -21.10
C ARG A 171 20.47 14.41 -20.04
N SER A 172 19.76 14.33 -18.91
CA SER A 172 19.88 15.31 -17.82
C SER A 172 20.14 14.67 -16.45
N LEU A 173 20.68 15.46 -15.51
CA LEU A 173 20.89 15.03 -14.12
C LEU A 173 19.57 14.73 -13.39
N SER A 174 18.52 15.50 -13.65
CA SER A 174 17.19 15.26 -13.06
C SER A 174 16.59 13.95 -13.55
N GLU A 175 16.69 13.67 -14.85
CA GLU A 175 16.24 12.41 -15.44
C GLU A 175 17.00 11.21 -14.85
N ARG A 176 18.33 11.32 -14.74
CA ARG A 176 19.18 10.27 -14.16
C ARG A 176 18.88 10.03 -12.68
N PHE A 177 18.54 11.09 -11.93
CA PHE A 177 18.13 10.99 -10.53
C PHE A 177 16.80 10.24 -10.39
N GLU A 178 15.77 10.61 -11.17
CA GLU A 178 14.45 9.96 -11.11
C GLU A 178 14.48 8.50 -11.59
N LEU A 179 15.28 8.18 -12.62
CA LEU A 179 15.49 6.80 -13.06
C LEU A 179 16.17 5.96 -11.97
N ARG A 180 17.22 6.49 -11.33
CA ARG A 180 17.89 5.82 -10.20
C ARG A 180 16.95 5.65 -9.01
N GLN A 181 16.13 6.66 -8.70
CA GLN A 181 15.16 6.54 -7.62
C GLN A 181 14.11 5.48 -7.94
N THR A 182 13.60 5.45 -9.17
CA THR A 182 12.66 4.42 -9.63
C THR A 182 13.26 3.02 -9.56
N GLU A 183 14.51 2.84 -9.96
CA GLU A 183 15.26 1.59 -9.81
C GLU A 183 15.33 1.14 -8.33
N VAL A 184 15.76 2.01 -7.42
CA VAL A 184 15.89 1.65 -6.01
C VAL A 184 14.53 1.36 -5.38
N VAL A 185 13.49 2.12 -5.72
CA VAL A 185 12.14 1.90 -5.18
C VAL A 185 11.56 0.58 -5.68
N THR A 186 11.66 0.29 -6.98
CA THR A 186 11.19 -0.99 -7.54
C THR A 186 11.91 -2.18 -6.91
N HIS A 187 13.22 -2.06 -6.65
CA HIS A 187 14.00 -3.08 -5.95
C HIS A 187 13.51 -3.32 -4.50
N ILE A 188 12.94 -2.31 -3.83
CA ILE A 188 12.36 -2.45 -2.48
C ILE A 188 10.92 -2.98 -2.54
N MET A 189 10.12 -2.50 -3.50
CA MET A 189 8.70 -2.82 -3.60
C MET A 189 8.43 -4.22 -4.16
N LEU A 190 9.30 -4.74 -5.03
CA LEU A 190 9.15 -6.09 -5.59
C LEU A 190 9.19 -7.20 -4.51
N PRO A 191 10.19 -7.25 -3.60
CA PRO A 191 10.17 -8.17 -2.47
C PRO A 191 8.93 -8.02 -1.59
N LEU A 192 8.49 -6.78 -1.34
CA LEU A 192 7.29 -6.51 -0.55
C LEU A 192 6.02 -7.07 -1.21
N ASN A 193 5.93 -7.00 -2.53
CA ASN A 193 4.83 -7.60 -3.29
C ASN A 193 4.93 -9.14 -3.30
N MET A 194 6.13 -9.71 -3.44
CA MET A 194 6.32 -11.17 -3.34
C MET A 194 5.90 -11.73 -1.99
N VAL A 195 6.25 -11.05 -0.90
CA VAL A 195 5.80 -11.44 0.45
C VAL A 195 4.28 -11.34 0.57
N TYR A 196 3.65 -10.37 -0.12
CA TYR A 196 2.19 -10.28 -0.18
C TYR A 196 1.56 -11.43 -0.97
N ILE A 197 2.16 -11.84 -2.11
CA ILE A 197 1.73 -13.03 -2.86
C ILE A 197 1.78 -14.27 -1.97
N VAL A 198 2.86 -14.45 -1.21
CA VAL A 198 3.00 -15.58 -0.27
C VAL A 198 1.92 -15.52 0.82
N ALA A 199 1.63 -14.33 1.36
CA ALA A 199 0.56 -14.14 2.33
C ALA A 199 -0.82 -14.48 1.73
N LEU A 200 -1.08 -14.08 0.48
CA LEU A 200 -2.32 -14.43 -0.24
C LEU A 200 -2.45 -15.93 -0.47
N ILE A 201 -1.36 -16.61 -0.85
CA ILE A 201 -1.33 -18.07 -0.98
C ILE A 201 -1.63 -18.73 0.37
N ALA A 202 -1.06 -18.24 1.47
CA ALA A 202 -1.39 -18.75 2.80
C ALA A 202 -2.88 -18.56 3.14
N CYS A 203 -3.46 -17.40 2.78
CA CYS A 203 -4.88 -17.14 2.95
C CYS A 203 -5.79 -17.99 2.04
N SER A 204 -5.27 -18.70 1.04
CA SER A 204 -6.10 -19.47 0.10
C SER A 204 -6.93 -20.59 0.74
N LEU A 205 -6.55 -21.06 1.94
CA LEU A 205 -7.37 -21.99 2.73
C LEU A 205 -8.78 -21.44 3.01
N SER A 206 -8.93 -20.12 3.17
CA SER A 206 -10.25 -19.51 3.39
C SER A 206 -11.10 -19.46 2.11
N ILE A 207 -10.48 -19.46 0.92
CA ILE A 207 -11.23 -19.57 -0.34
C ILE A 207 -11.91 -20.94 -0.43
N VAL A 208 -11.19 -22.02 -0.12
CA VAL A 208 -11.71 -23.38 -0.24
C VAL A 208 -12.96 -23.55 0.62
N THR A 209 -12.91 -23.07 1.86
CA THR A 209 -14.04 -23.10 2.78
C THR A 209 -15.16 -22.16 2.33
N CYS A 210 -14.83 -21.00 1.76
CA CYS A 210 -15.79 -20.06 1.21
C CYS A 210 -16.55 -20.62 -0.01
N VAL A 211 -15.85 -21.21 -0.99
CA VAL A 211 -16.45 -21.87 -2.16
C VAL A 211 -17.41 -22.99 -1.71
N ARG A 212 -17.02 -23.77 -0.70
CA ARG A 212 -17.89 -24.82 -0.15
C ARG A 212 -19.16 -24.28 0.51
N VAL A 213 -19.09 -23.10 1.13
CA VAL A 213 -20.24 -22.42 1.76
C VAL A 213 -21.15 -21.77 0.71
N VAL A 214 -20.60 -21.28 -0.40
CA VAL A 214 -21.39 -20.60 -1.45
C VAL A 214 -22.15 -21.59 -2.34
N PHE A 215 -21.52 -22.69 -2.77
CA PHE A 215 -22.06 -23.53 -3.85
C PHE A 215 -22.75 -24.82 -3.40
N TRP A 216 -22.67 -25.19 -2.12
CA TRP A 216 -23.24 -26.44 -1.61
C TRP A 216 -24.06 -26.22 -0.34
N PRO A 217 -25.01 -27.12 -0.02
CA PRO A 217 -25.75 -27.05 1.24
C PRO A 217 -24.80 -27.03 2.44
N VAL A 218 -25.08 -26.12 3.37
CA VAL A 218 -24.19 -25.74 4.47
C VAL A 218 -24.80 -26.14 5.80
N ASN A 219 -24.03 -26.91 6.57
CA ASN A 219 -24.34 -27.20 7.98
C ASN A 219 -23.64 -26.17 8.89
N GLU A 220 -24.10 -26.02 10.12
CA GLU A 220 -23.50 -25.10 11.11
C GLU A 220 -21.99 -25.32 11.33
N THR A 221 -21.51 -26.56 11.22
CA THR A 221 -20.08 -26.88 11.26
C THR A 221 -19.28 -26.18 10.16
N TRP A 222 -19.80 -26.14 8.93
CA TRP A 222 -19.13 -25.49 7.81
C TRP A 222 -19.13 -23.96 7.96
N LYS A 223 -20.20 -23.38 8.50
CA LYS A 223 -20.22 -21.94 8.86
C LYS A 223 -19.16 -21.62 9.92
N ARG A 224 -18.99 -22.47 10.93
CA ARG A 224 -17.95 -22.31 11.95
C ARG A 224 -16.54 -22.44 11.37
N ILE A 225 -16.30 -23.43 10.52
CA ILE A 225 -15.02 -23.62 9.82
C ILE A 225 -14.68 -22.41 8.95
N TYR A 226 -15.66 -21.86 8.23
CA TYR A 226 -15.49 -20.64 7.46
C TYR A 226 -15.09 -19.46 8.35
N LYS A 227 -15.80 -19.21 9.45
CA LYS A 227 -15.43 -18.14 10.41
C LYS A 227 -14.01 -18.29 10.95
N ILE A 228 -13.58 -19.51 11.29
CA ILE A 228 -12.19 -19.75 11.75
C ILE A 228 -11.18 -19.47 10.62
N SER A 229 -11.52 -19.84 9.39
CA SER A 229 -10.66 -19.60 8.22
C SER A 229 -10.53 -18.12 7.86
N THR A 230 -11.60 -17.33 8.04
CA THR A 230 -11.55 -15.88 7.85
C THR A 230 -10.72 -15.23 8.95
N LEU A 231 -10.89 -15.62 10.22
CA LEU A 231 -10.03 -15.17 11.33
C LEU A 231 -8.54 -15.45 11.07
N TYR A 232 -8.22 -16.64 10.56
CA TYR A 232 -6.85 -16.98 10.15
C TYR A 232 -6.33 -16.04 9.06
N SER A 233 -7.15 -15.73 8.05
CA SER A 233 -6.78 -14.80 6.98
C SER A 233 -6.49 -13.39 7.51
N TYR A 234 -7.29 -12.90 8.45
CA TYR A 234 -7.04 -11.63 9.13
C TYR A 234 -5.73 -11.64 9.94
N ALA A 235 -5.41 -12.75 10.61
CA ALA A 235 -4.15 -12.89 11.32
C ALA A 235 -2.93 -12.87 10.38
N VAL A 236 -3.01 -13.57 9.24
CA VAL A 236 -1.96 -13.55 8.20
C VAL A 236 -1.77 -12.15 7.62
N ILE A 237 -2.87 -11.45 7.31
CA ILE A 237 -2.85 -10.06 6.83
C ILE A 237 -2.23 -9.11 7.87
N GLY A 238 -2.56 -9.30 9.15
CA GLY A 238 -1.98 -8.53 10.25
C GLY A 238 -0.48 -8.76 10.39
N GLY A 239 -0.04 -10.02 10.34
CA GLY A 239 1.38 -10.39 10.34
C GLY A 239 2.14 -9.79 9.16
N TYR A 240 1.56 -9.85 7.96
CA TYR A 240 2.11 -9.19 6.77
C TYR A 240 2.23 -7.67 6.98
N SER A 241 1.19 -7.02 7.48
CA SER A 241 1.17 -5.56 7.66
C SER A 241 2.22 -5.10 8.66
N LEU A 242 2.41 -5.84 9.76
CA LEU A 242 3.45 -5.59 10.75
C LEU A 242 4.86 -5.81 10.17
N ALA A 243 5.10 -6.96 9.53
CA ALA A 243 6.39 -7.30 8.95
C ALA A 243 6.81 -6.29 7.87
N THR A 244 5.88 -5.90 6.99
CA THR A 244 6.16 -4.93 5.93
C THR A 244 6.32 -3.51 6.47
N THR A 245 5.59 -3.12 7.51
CA THR A 245 5.80 -1.82 8.17
C THR A 245 7.20 -1.74 8.78
N VAL A 246 7.61 -2.77 9.53
CA VAL A 246 8.97 -2.85 10.11
C VAL A 246 10.04 -2.85 9.03
N TYR A 247 9.87 -3.65 7.96
CA TYR A 247 10.79 -3.68 6.83
C TYR A 247 10.92 -2.31 6.16
N THR A 248 9.79 -1.67 5.89
CA THR A 248 9.74 -0.36 5.22
C THR A 248 10.35 0.71 6.11
N LEU A 249 10.07 0.72 7.42
CA LEU A 249 10.70 1.64 8.37
C LEU A 249 12.21 1.43 8.47
N ARG A 250 12.70 0.18 8.51
CA ARG A 250 14.15 -0.11 8.53
C ARG A 250 14.83 0.36 7.25
N LYS A 251 14.25 0.06 6.09
CA LYS A 251 14.78 0.52 4.79
C LYS A 251 14.70 2.04 4.68
N MET A 252 13.58 2.67 5.03
CA MET A 252 13.42 4.12 5.03
C MET A 252 14.34 4.83 6.03
N LYS A 253 14.60 4.27 7.22
CA LYS A 253 15.58 4.82 8.17
C LYS A 253 16.99 4.85 7.57
N MET A 254 17.35 3.86 6.74
CA MET A 254 18.58 3.93 5.95
C MET A 254 18.52 4.98 4.82
N MET A 255 17.32 5.31 4.32
CA MET A 255 17.10 6.41 3.37
C MET A 255 17.14 7.81 4.03
N PHE A 256 16.84 7.88 5.34
CA PHE A 256 16.84 9.10 6.17
C PHE A 256 18.16 9.39 6.86
N LYS A 257 19.09 8.43 6.90
CA LYS A 257 20.48 8.77 7.19
C LYS A 257 20.92 9.72 6.07
N ILE A 258 20.95 11.01 6.40
CA ILE A 258 21.94 11.92 5.86
C ILE A 258 23.25 11.20 6.18
N VAL A 259 23.77 10.44 5.23
CA VAL A 259 25.19 10.17 5.23
C VAL A 259 25.76 11.58 5.09
N PRO A 260 26.37 12.19 6.12
CA PRO A 260 27.25 13.29 5.82
C PRO A 260 28.19 12.69 4.79
N ILE A 261 28.10 13.14 3.55
CA ILE A 261 29.17 12.92 2.62
C ILE A 261 30.30 13.68 3.30
N LYS A 262 31.04 13.00 4.18
CA LYS A 262 32.44 13.30 4.37
C LYS A 262 32.99 13.02 2.98
N VAL A 263 32.93 14.03 2.14
CA VAL A 263 33.88 14.15 1.07
C VAL A 263 35.15 14.29 1.88
N ASP A 264 35.82 13.17 2.16
CA ASP A 264 37.27 13.24 2.28
C ASP A 264 37.68 13.68 0.88
N VAL A 265 37.67 15.00 0.69
CA VAL A 265 38.32 15.64 -0.42
C VAL A 265 39.75 15.19 -0.20
N ASP A 266 40.19 14.26 -1.04
CA ASP A 266 41.56 13.83 -1.02
C ASP A 266 42.40 15.11 -1.04
N LYS A 267 43.30 15.27 -0.07
CA LYS A 267 44.05 16.54 0.13
C LYS A 267 44.79 16.95 -1.15
N SER A 268 45.04 15.99 -2.04
CA SER A 268 45.54 16.18 -3.41
C SER A 268 44.63 17.07 -4.26
N VAL A 269 43.31 16.87 -4.21
CA VAL A 269 42.29 17.60 -4.98
C VAL A 269 42.11 19.02 -4.43
N GLU A 270 42.08 19.17 -3.11
CA GLU A 270 41.99 20.49 -2.46
C GLU A 270 43.25 21.33 -2.73
N LYS A 271 44.42 20.68 -2.72
CA LYS A 271 45.69 21.31 -3.12
C LYS A 271 45.72 21.67 -4.61
N TYR A 272 45.15 20.84 -5.47
CA TYR A 272 45.06 21.10 -6.91
C TYR A 272 44.17 22.31 -7.22
N PHE A 273 42.98 22.39 -6.61
CA PHE A 273 42.07 23.52 -6.82
C PHE A 273 42.58 24.82 -6.19
N SER A 274 43.26 24.75 -5.05
CA SER A 274 43.90 25.94 -4.45
C SER A 274 45.12 26.41 -5.25
N GLN A 275 45.88 25.51 -5.89
CA GLN A 275 46.92 25.88 -6.85
C GLN A 275 46.33 26.56 -8.09
N LEU A 276 45.29 25.99 -8.71
CA LEU A 276 44.60 26.59 -9.84
C LEU A 276 44.03 27.98 -9.52
N GLN A 277 43.46 28.15 -8.32
CA GLN A 277 42.91 29.42 -7.87
C GLN A 277 44.01 30.49 -7.67
N ASN A 278 45.18 30.09 -7.17
CA ASN A 278 46.35 30.96 -7.06
C ASN A 278 46.96 31.29 -8.43
N GLU A 279 47.02 30.33 -9.35
CA GLU A 279 47.51 30.53 -10.72
C GLU A 279 46.62 31.52 -11.50
N TRP A 280 45.30 31.39 -11.36
CA TRP A 280 44.34 32.36 -11.92
C TRP A 280 44.42 33.73 -11.27
N ALA A 281 44.58 33.82 -9.94
CA ALA A 281 44.70 35.10 -9.24
C ALA A 281 46.01 35.84 -9.56
N THR A 282 47.07 35.10 -9.92
CA THR A 282 48.39 35.66 -10.22
C THR A 282 48.66 35.83 -11.72
N GLY A 283 47.71 35.45 -12.58
CA GLY A 283 47.81 35.59 -14.04
C GLY A 283 48.96 34.79 -14.66
N LYS A 284 49.46 33.76 -13.97
CA LYS A 284 50.51 32.89 -14.50
C LYS A 284 49.84 31.71 -15.19
N ASP A 285 49.59 31.85 -16.48
CA ASP A 285 49.27 30.74 -17.36
C ASP A 285 50.52 29.86 -17.55
N THR A 286 50.80 28.97 -16.61
CA THR A 286 51.65 27.80 -16.88
C THR A 286 50.77 26.67 -17.42
N VAL A 287 50.19 26.90 -18.59
CA VAL A 287 49.47 25.89 -19.35
C VAL A 287 50.48 25.10 -20.20
N LEU A 288 50.67 23.85 -19.79
CA LEU A 288 51.07 22.67 -20.60
C LEU A 288 52.54 22.56 -21.07
N LYS A 289 53.30 21.73 -20.35
CA LYS A 289 54.10 20.66 -20.95
C LYS A 289 53.75 19.34 -20.29
#